data_AF-A0A351U2C2-F1
#
_entry.id   AF-A0A351U2C2-F1
#
_cell.length_a   1.000
_cell.length_b   1.000
_cell.length_c   1.000
_cell.angle_alpha   90.00
_cell.angle_beta   90.00
_cell.angle_gamma   90.00
#
_symmetry.space_group_name_H-M   'P 1'
#
loop_
_entity.id
_entity.type
_entity.pdbx_description
1 polymer ?
#
loop_
_entity_poly.entity_id
_entity_poly.type
_entity_poly.pdbx_seq_one_letter_code
_entity_poly.pdbx_strand_id
1 'polypeptide(L)'
;MRKTVLLSLGVMVILMACTHFPRRGPDIVWPEKISYLTAICELDMSWKGTRYSGSMALRLIYPSELQMEIYGPFGDTLVFVKKDGADFLMATKEERITDARRFEERFGIKLDEFMEDLAMRTPRNHANGIPFVQRENYRVFYKLAHGENTLCWDGEEGRICMRFLEVNFNAEGSFEKGSNSGA
;
A
#
# COMPACT_ATOMS: atom_id res chain seq x y z
N MET A 1 23.62 -41.67 26.79
CA MET A 1 23.56 -41.11 25.42
C MET A 1 22.14 -40.83 24.93
N ARG A 2 21.14 -41.71 25.17
CA ARG A 2 19.75 -41.50 24.69
C ARG A 2 19.05 -40.24 25.25
N LYS A 3 19.32 -39.86 26.50
CA LYS A 3 18.73 -38.68 27.16
C LYS A 3 19.29 -37.34 26.64
N THR A 4 20.58 -37.29 26.28
CA THR A 4 21.24 -36.07 25.78
C THR A 4 20.80 -35.72 24.35
N VAL A 5 20.55 -36.73 23.52
CA VAL A 5 20.04 -36.56 22.14
C VAL A 5 18.58 -36.07 22.12
N LEU A 6 17.75 -36.52 23.06
CA LEU A 6 16.38 -36.04 23.22
C LEU A 6 16.32 -34.58 23.70
N LEU A 7 17.25 -34.17 24.57
CA LEU A 7 17.34 -32.80 25.05
C LEU A 7 17.75 -31.83 23.91
N SER A 8 18.73 -32.22 23.08
CA SER A 8 19.18 -31.40 21.95
C SER A 8 18.11 -31.26 20.87
N LEU A 9 17.34 -32.32 20.61
CA LEU A 9 16.25 -32.29 19.64
C LEU A 9 15.11 -31.36 20.10
N GLY A 10 14.76 -31.39 21.39
CA GLY A 10 13.76 -30.49 21.97
C GLY A 10 14.16 -29.01 21.90
N VAL A 11 15.43 -28.71 22.17
CA VAL A 11 15.96 -27.33 22.06
C VAL A 11 15.92 -26.83 20.62
N MET A 12 16.22 -27.68 19.63
CA MET A 12 16.18 -27.29 18.22
C MET A 12 14.76 -26.97 17.74
N VAL A 13 13.76 -27.73 18.20
CA VAL A 13 12.34 -27.48 17.86
C VAL A 13 11.83 -26.17 18.49
N ILE A 14 12.25 -25.85 19.72
CA ILE A 14 11.87 -24.58 20.38
C ILE A 14 12.51 -23.38 19.65
N LEU A 15 13.76 -23.51 19.19
CA LEU A 15 14.44 -22.44 18.45
C LEU A 15 13.84 -22.20 17.05
N MET A 16 13.32 -23.24 16.38
CA MET A 16 12.62 -23.10 15.10
C MET A 16 11.19 -22.54 15.24
N ALA A 17 10.56 -22.65 16.41
CA ALA A 17 9.21 -22.12 16.62
C ALA A 17 9.15 -20.58 16.68
N CYS A 18 10.26 -19.92 17.03
CA CYS A 18 10.31 -18.47 17.19
C CYS A 18 10.40 -17.69 15.86
N THR A 19 10.72 -18.35 14.74
CA THR A 19 10.81 -17.68 13.42
C THR A 19 9.48 -17.65 12.67
N HIS A 20 8.46 -18.38 13.14
CA HIS A 20 7.16 -18.48 12.48
C HIS A 20 6.02 -17.71 13.17
N PHE A 21 6.31 -16.86 14.15
CA PHE A 21 5.29 -15.92 14.61
C PHE A 21 5.05 -14.87 13.52
N PRO A 22 3.85 -14.79 12.92
CA PRO A 22 3.54 -13.74 11.97
C PRO A 22 3.70 -12.42 12.70
N ARG A 23 4.70 -11.64 12.30
CA ARG A 23 4.89 -10.28 12.81
C ARG A 23 3.64 -9.50 12.41
N ARG A 24 2.78 -9.18 13.38
CA ARG A 24 1.74 -8.17 13.19
C ARG A 24 2.44 -6.91 12.71
N GLY A 25 1.90 -6.27 11.67
CA GLY A 25 2.39 -4.99 11.22
C GLY A 25 2.28 -3.94 12.34
N PRO A 26 2.94 -2.79 12.19
CA PRO A 26 2.78 -1.69 13.14
C PRO A 26 1.30 -1.30 13.24
N ASP A 27 0.85 -0.86 14.41
CA ASP A 27 -0.53 -0.40 14.54
C ASP A 27 -0.64 1.01 13.95
N ILE A 28 -1.17 1.14 12.73
CA ILE A 28 -1.34 2.42 12.05
C ILE A 28 -2.75 2.94 12.36
N VAL A 29 -2.84 4.16 12.88
CA VAL A 29 -4.13 4.83 13.10
C VAL A 29 -4.56 5.52 11.81
N TRP A 30 -5.52 4.91 11.11
CA TRP A 30 -6.02 5.41 9.83
C TRP A 30 -7.06 6.52 10.01
N PRO A 31 -6.91 7.68 9.34
CA PRO A 31 -7.95 8.69 9.32
C PRO A 31 -9.14 8.23 8.48
N GLU A 32 -10.31 8.87 8.68
CA GLU A 32 -11.49 8.53 7.89
C GLU A 32 -11.30 8.86 6.39
N LYS A 33 -10.64 10.00 6.11
CA LYS A 33 -10.28 10.50 4.78
C LYS A 33 -8.86 11.02 4.80
N ILE A 34 -8.14 10.84 3.70
CA ILE A 34 -6.74 11.20 3.57
C ILE A 34 -6.62 12.37 2.59
N SER A 35 -5.93 13.45 3.01
CA SER A 35 -5.56 14.58 2.15
C SER A 35 -4.09 14.52 1.74
N TYR A 36 -3.24 14.00 2.62
CA TYR A 36 -1.81 13.82 2.42
C TYR A 36 -1.43 12.43 2.92
N LEU A 37 -0.55 11.75 2.18
CA LEU A 37 -0.03 10.44 2.54
C LEU A 37 1.38 10.30 1.98
N THR A 38 2.35 9.97 2.84
CA THR A 38 3.60 9.33 2.41
C THR A 38 3.72 7.97 3.06
N ALA A 39 4.19 6.99 2.31
CA ALA A 39 4.27 5.62 2.80
C ALA A 39 5.39 4.81 2.14
N ILE A 40 5.88 3.84 2.90
CA ILE A 40 6.64 2.70 2.40
C ILE A 40 5.73 1.47 2.49
N CYS A 41 5.58 0.76 1.38
CA CYS A 41 4.66 -0.36 1.26
C CYS A 41 5.37 -1.57 0.65
N GLU A 42 4.78 -2.74 0.86
CA GLU A 42 4.97 -3.90 0.00
C GLU A 42 3.79 -4.01 -0.96
N LEU A 43 4.08 -4.17 -2.24
CA LEU A 43 3.13 -4.47 -3.29
C LEU A 43 3.15 -5.98 -3.54
N ASP A 44 1.99 -6.61 -3.52
CA ASP A 44 1.77 -7.97 -3.99
C ASP A 44 0.69 -7.92 -5.08
N MET A 45 1.07 -8.29 -6.30
CA MET A 45 0.25 -8.16 -7.49
C MET A 45 0.25 -9.45 -8.30
N SER A 46 -0.96 -9.90 -8.65
CA SER A 46 -1.21 -10.86 -9.72
C SER A 46 -2.33 -10.27 -10.57
N TRP A 47 -2.00 -9.57 -11.65
CA TRP A 47 -2.94 -8.77 -12.43
C TRP A 47 -2.69 -8.89 -13.94
N LYS A 48 -3.72 -9.18 -14.74
CA LYS A 48 -3.65 -9.38 -16.20
C LYS A 48 -2.49 -10.30 -16.64
N GLY A 49 -2.33 -11.42 -15.94
CA GLY A 49 -1.25 -12.39 -16.20
C GLY A 49 0.16 -11.97 -15.73
N THR A 50 0.33 -10.76 -15.21
CA THR A 50 1.60 -10.30 -14.62
C THR A 50 1.62 -10.60 -13.12
N ARG A 51 2.77 -11.06 -12.60
CA ARG A 51 2.99 -11.25 -11.17
C ARG A 51 4.19 -10.44 -10.70
N TYR A 52 4.03 -9.77 -9.56
CA TYR A 52 5.09 -9.01 -8.92
C TYR A 52 4.86 -8.99 -7.41
N SER A 53 5.95 -9.12 -6.65
CA SER A 53 5.95 -8.85 -5.22
C SER A 53 7.24 -8.12 -4.87
N GLY A 54 7.14 -7.00 -4.15
CA GLY A 54 8.29 -6.21 -3.77
C GLY A 54 7.95 -4.89 -3.10
N SER A 55 8.97 -4.11 -2.80
CA SER A 55 8.82 -2.85 -2.07
C SER A 55 8.42 -1.71 -2.99
N MET A 56 7.69 -0.75 -2.45
CA MET A 56 7.35 0.50 -3.13
C MET A 56 7.32 1.68 -2.17
N ALA A 57 7.54 2.88 -2.71
CA ALA A 57 7.26 4.14 -2.03
C ALA A 57 6.03 4.82 -2.67
N LEU A 58 5.23 5.48 -1.83
CA LEU A 58 4.03 6.18 -2.23
C LEU A 58 4.02 7.58 -1.61
N ARG A 59 3.68 8.59 -2.41
CA ARG A 59 3.31 9.93 -1.95
C ARG A 59 2.03 10.37 -2.64
N LEU A 60 1.10 10.93 -1.90
CA LEU A 60 -0.19 11.41 -2.38
C LEU A 60 -0.50 12.75 -1.73
N ILE A 61 -0.85 13.74 -2.54
CA ILE A 61 -1.54 14.96 -2.13
C ILE A 61 -2.85 14.99 -2.92
N TYR A 62 -3.95 14.62 -2.27
CA TYR A 62 -5.23 14.45 -2.97
C TYR A 62 -5.90 15.81 -3.22
N PRO A 63 -6.46 16.08 -4.43
CA PRO A 63 -6.47 15.24 -5.63
C PRO A 63 -5.35 15.57 -6.64
N SER A 64 -4.41 16.44 -6.30
CA SER A 64 -3.49 17.08 -7.26
C SER A 64 -2.28 16.23 -7.62
N GLU A 65 -1.69 15.50 -6.67
CA GLU A 65 -0.40 14.85 -6.85
C GLU A 65 -0.44 13.38 -6.42
N LEU A 66 0.19 12.53 -7.22
CA LEU A 66 0.50 11.14 -6.90
C LEU A 66 1.94 10.86 -7.34
N GLN A 67 2.71 10.18 -6.51
CA GLN A 67 4.00 9.63 -6.88
C GLN A 67 4.11 8.21 -6.33
N MET A 68 4.48 7.27 -7.18
CA MET A 68 4.75 5.89 -6.83
C MET A 68 6.06 5.43 -7.45
N GLU A 69 6.85 4.75 -6.65
CA GLU A 69 8.10 4.11 -7.07
C GLU A 69 8.05 2.65 -6.66
N ILE A 70 8.09 1.75 -7.64
CA ILE A 70 8.13 0.31 -7.42
C ILE A 70 9.57 -0.16 -7.64
N TYR A 71 10.14 -0.85 -6.64
CA TYR A 71 11.55 -1.18 -6.62
C TYR A 71 11.83 -2.64 -6.99
N GLY A 72 12.95 -2.86 -7.66
CA GLY A 72 13.52 -4.17 -7.89
C GLY A 72 14.22 -4.73 -6.65
N PRO A 73 14.64 -6.00 -6.69
CA PRO A 73 15.33 -6.65 -5.58
C PRO A 73 16.67 -5.99 -5.23
N PHE A 74 17.22 -5.16 -6.13
CA PHE A 74 18.48 -4.43 -5.94
C PHE A 74 18.28 -2.94 -5.65
N GLY A 75 17.03 -2.49 -5.44
CA GLY A 75 16.68 -1.10 -5.15
C GLY A 75 16.59 -0.20 -6.37
N ASP A 76 16.74 -0.74 -7.59
CA ASP A 76 16.47 -0.02 -8.83
C ASP A 76 14.96 0.24 -9.00
N THR A 77 14.59 1.38 -9.58
CA THR A 77 13.18 1.67 -9.86
C THR A 77 12.73 0.94 -11.12
N LEU A 78 11.79 0.00 -10.97
CA LEU A 78 11.21 -0.76 -12.07
C LEU A 78 10.07 0.02 -12.76
N VAL A 79 9.24 0.66 -11.94
CA VAL A 79 8.12 1.48 -12.40
C VAL A 79 8.06 2.75 -11.58
N PHE A 80 8.00 3.87 -12.27
CA PHE A 80 7.78 5.19 -11.72
C PHE A 80 6.45 5.73 -12.23
N VAL A 81 5.55 6.13 -11.35
CA VAL A 81 4.30 6.82 -11.71
C VAL A 81 4.29 8.17 -11.01
N LYS A 82 4.07 9.25 -11.74
CA LYS A 82 3.90 10.60 -11.22
C LYS A 82 2.72 11.29 -11.90
N LYS A 83 1.85 11.87 -11.09
CA LYS A 83 0.85 12.87 -11.49
C LYS A 83 1.13 14.15 -10.73
N ASP A 84 1.08 15.27 -11.42
CA ASP A 84 1.30 16.61 -10.86
C ASP A 84 0.36 17.59 -11.55
N GLY A 85 -0.80 17.84 -10.93
CA GLY A 85 -1.88 18.58 -11.57
C GLY A 85 -2.39 17.87 -12.82
N ALA A 86 -2.23 18.50 -13.99
CA ALA A 86 -2.61 17.92 -15.28
C ALA A 86 -1.53 17.01 -15.89
N ASP A 87 -0.28 17.13 -15.42
CA ASP A 87 0.82 16.37 -15.97
C ASP A 87 0.81 14.94 -15.43
N PHE A 88 1.10 13.98 -16.32
CA PHE A 88 1.22 12.57 -15.99
C PHE A 88 2.48 11.99 -16.60
N LEU A 89 3.10 11.08 -15.86
CA LEU A 89 4.26 10.31 -16.28
C LEU A 89 4.19 8.91 -15.66
N MET A 90 4.18 7.89 -16.48
CA MET A 90 4.50 6.53 -16.10
C MET A 90 5.73 6.08 -16.88
N ALA A 91 6.77 5.63 -16.20
CA ALA A 91 8.02 5.22 -16.80
C ALA A 91 8.46 3.87 -16.28
N THR A 92 8.93 3.03 -17.19
CA THR A 92 9.75 1.84 -16.90
C THR A 92 11.12 2.03 -17.54
N LYS A 93 11.96 1.00 -17.52
CA LYS A 93 13.23 1.02 -18.24
C LYS A 93 13.04 1.06 -19.78
N GLU A 94 11.94 0.52 -20.28
CA GLU A 94 11.65 0.32 -21.69
C GLU A 94 10.74 1.40 -22.28
N GLU A 95 9.81 1.92 -21.47
CA GLU A 95 8.78 2.83 -21.96
C GLU A 95 8.63 4.08 -21.09
N ARG A 96 8.20 5.17 -21.73
CA ARG A 96 7.79 6.40 -21.08
C ARG A 96 6.43 6.81 -21.63
N ILE A 97 5.45 6.94 -20.75
CA ILE A 97 4.05 7.21 -21.07
C ILE A 97 3.65 8.51 -20.37
N THR A 98 3.11 9.46 -21.13
CA THR A 98 2.64 10.76 -20.60
C THR A 98 1.13 10.94 -20.69
N ASP A 99 0.42 10.00 -21.33
CA ASP A 99 -1.04 9.99 -21.40
C ASP A 99 -1.61 9.17 -20.24
N ALA A 100 -2.33 9.83 -19.32
CA ALA A 100 -2.92 9.18 -18.16
C ALA A 100 -3.92 8.06 -18.51
N ARG A 101 -4.53 8.11 -19.70
CA ARG A 101 -5.47 7.05 -20.15
C ARG A 101 -4.79 5.68 -20.29
N ARG A 102 -3.49 5.67 -20.59
CA ARG A 102 -2.69 4.44 -20.66
C ARG A 102 -2.54 3.75 -19.30
N PHE A 103 -2.67 4.48 -18.20
CA PHE A 103 -2.74 3.88 -16.86
C PHE A 103 -3.98 2.99 -16.74
N GLU A 104 -5.15 3.49 -17.15
CA GLU A 104 -6.39 2.72 -17.16
C GLU A 104 -6.32 1.54 -18.13
N GLU A 105 -5.78 1.72 -19.34
CA GLU A 105 -5.61 0.60 -20.27
C GLU A 105 -4.77 -0.53 -19.66
N ARG A 106 -3.69 -0.16 -18.95
CA ARG A 106 -2.76 -1.12 -18.34
C ARG A 106 -3.38 -1.80 -17.12
N PHE A 107 -3.94 -1.03 -16.19
CA PHE A 107 -4.41 -1.56 -14.90
C PHE A 107 -5.92 -1.83 -14.84
N GLY A 108 -6.72 -1.36 -15.80
CA GLY A 108 -8.18 -1.43 -15.73
C GLY A 108 -8.79 -0.56 -14.64
N ILE A 109 -8.02 0.40 -14.14
CA ILE A 109 -8.37 1.29 -13.03
C ILE A 109 -8.11 2.73 -13.48
N LYS A 110 -9.10 3.61 -13.39
CA LYS A 110 -8.91 5.03 -13.69
C LYS A 110 -7.96 5.66 -12.66
N LEU A 111 -7.05 6.51 -13.12
CA LEU A 111 -6.06 7.15 -12.24
C LEU A 111 -6.74 7.93 -11.10
N ASP A 112 -7.80 8.68 -11.41
CA ASP A 112 -8.53 9.46 -10.41
C ASP A 112 -9.26 8.55 -9.40
N GLU A 113 -9.86 7.44 -9.85
CA GLU A 113 -10.48 6.46 -8.97
C GLU A 113 -9.45 5.78 -8.06
N PHE A 114 -8.27 5.44 -8.60
CA PHE A 114 -7.16 4.90 -7.83
C PHE A 114 -6.71 5.88 -6.73
N MET A 115 -6.60 7.17 -7.05
CA MET A 115 -6.27 8.21 -6.07
C MET A 115 -7.38 8.42 -5.04
N GLU A 116 -8.66 8.36 -5.44
CA GLU A 116 -9.79 8.40 -4.51
C GLU A 116 -9.80 7.22 -3.55
N ASP A 117 -9.49 6.02 -4.07
CA ASP A 117 -9.45 4.77 -3.31
C ASP A 117 -8.34 4.84 -2.26
N LEU A 118 -7.14 5.31 -2.64
CA LEU A 118 -6.03 5.60 -1.74
C LEU A 118 -6.38 6.70 -0.71
N ALA A 119 -7.08 7.74 -1.15
CA ALA A 119 -7.48 8.86 -0.30
C ALA A 119 -8.67 8.53 0.63
N MET A 120 -9.26 7.34 0.50
CA MET A 120 -10.43 6.88 1.26
C MET A 120 -11.63 7.85 1.15
N ARG A 121 -11.82 8.45 -0.03
CA ARG A 121 -12.86 9.50 -0.24
C ARG A 121 -14.23 8.92 -0.54
N THR A 122 -14.27 7.74 -1.14
CA THR A 122 -15.52 7.07 -1.53
C THR A 122 -16.19 6.45 -0.31
N PRO A 123 -17.52 6.61 -0.15
CA PRO A 123 -18.27 5.93 0.90
C PRO A 123 -18.05 4.42 0.88
N ARG A 124 -17.76 3.84 2.06
CA ARG A 124 -17.43 2.42 2.21
C ARG A 124 -18.66 1.64 2.67
N ASN A 125 -18.94 0.54 1.97
CA ASN A 125 -19.85 -0.50 2.45
C ASN A 125 -19.11 -1.44 3.40
N HIS A 126 -19.83 -2.30 4.09
CA HIS A 126 -19.25 -3.30 4.99
C HIS A 126 -19.78 -4.69 4.63
N ALA A 127 -18.87 -5.64 4.46
CA ALA A 127 -19.21 -7.05 4.29
C ALA A 127 -18.33 -7.87 5.22
N ASN A 128 -18.93 -8.71 6.06
CA ASN A 128 -18.22 -9.54 7.05
C ASN A 128 -17.25 -8.73 7.94
N GLY A 129 -17.61 -7.49 8.28
CA GLY A 129 -16.78 -6.60 9.10
C GLY A 129 -15.62 -5.94 8.36
N ILE A 130 -15.42 -6.20 7.06
CA ILE A 130 -14.38 -5.58 6.24
C ILE A 130 -14.99 -4.42 5.44
N PRO A 131 -14.49 -3.18 5.60
CA PRO A 131 -14.91 -2.06 4.78
C PRO A 131 -14.46 -2.26 3.32
N PHE A 132 -15.33 -1.95 2.37
CA PHE A 132 -15.02 -2.04 0.94
C PHE A 132 -15.72 -0.97 0.10
N VAL A 133 -15.16 -0.67 -1.06
CA VAL A 133 -15.76 0.15 -2.12
C VAL A 133 -16.03 -0.74 -3.33
N GLN A 134 -17.24 -0.67 -3.89
CA GLN A 134 -17.58 -1.31 -5.16
C GLN A 134 -17.39 -0.29 -6.29
N ARG A 135 -16.53 -0.60 -7.25
CA ARG A 135 -16.39 0.12 -8.52
C ARG A 135 -16.99 -0.73 -9.63
N GLU A 136 -17.01 -0.21 -10.85
CA GLU A 136 -17.61 -0.92 -12.00
C GLU A 136 -16.92 -2.26 -12.27
N ASN A 137 -15.58 -2.28 -12.30
CA ASN A 137 -14.78 -3.44 -12.74
C ASN A 137 -13.97 -4.10 -11.62
N TYR A 138 -14.01 -3.57 -10.40
CA TYR A 138 -13.23 -4.07 -9.28
C TYR A 138 -13.83 -3.67 -7.93
N ARG A 139 -13.36 -4.30 -6.85
CA ARG A 139 -13.65 -3.94 -5.47
C ARG A 139 -12.38 -3.55 -4.74
N VAL A 140 -12.47 -2.56 -3.87
CA VAL A 140 -11.37 -2.17 -2.98
C VAL A 140 -11.69 -2.60 -1.57
N PHE A 141 -10.83 -3.42 -0.97
CA PHE A 141 -10.96 -3.85 0.42
C PHE A 141 -9.97 -3.11 1.31
N TYR A 142 -10.45 -2.59 2.44
CA TYR A 142 -9.67 -1.82 3.41
C TYR A 142 -9.45 -2.65 4.68
N LYS A 143 -8.38 -3.45 4.70
CA LYS A 143 -7.98 -4.27 5.84
C LYS A 143 -7.01 -3.48 6.72
N LEU A 144 -7.55 -2.49 7.42
CA LEU A 144 -6.74 -1.46 8.10
C LEU A 144 -6.64 -1.66 9.62
N ALA A 145 -7.43 -2.57 10.19
CA ALA A 145 -7.45 -2.82 11.62
C ALA A 145 -6.39 -3.85 12.04
N HIS A 146 -6.04 -3.83 13.33
CA HIS A 146 -5.28 -4.89 14.01
C HIS A 146 -3.93 -5.26 13.36
N GLY A 147 -3.25 -4.26 12.79
CA GLY A 147 -1.94 -4.42 12.16
C GLY A 147 -1.95 -5.09 10.79
N GLU A 148 -3.11 -5.24 10.14
CA GLU A 148 -3.19 -5.74 8.76
C GLU A 148 -2.70 -4.69 7.74
N ASN A 149 -3.08 -3.42 7.93
CA ASN A 149 -2.67 -2.27 7.12
C ASN A 149 -2.56 -2.56 5.62
N THR A 150 -3.61 -3.12 5.02
CA THR A 150 -3.59 -3.54 3.63
C THR A 150 -4.78 -2.98 2.87
N LEU A 151 -4.52 -2.39 1.69
CA LEU A 151 -5.54 -2.09 0.69
C LEU A 151 -5.40 -3.08 -0.46
N CYS A 152 -6.50 -3.68 -0.90
CA CYS A 152 -6.49 -4.59 -2.05
C CYS A 152 -7.55 -4.21 -3.08
N TRP A 153 -7.13 -4.03 -4.34
CA TRP A 153 -7.99 -3.98 -5.52
C TRP A 153 -8.17 -5.41 -6.04
N ASP A 154 -9.42 -5.86 -6.07
CA ASP A 154 -9.83 -7.22 -6.45
C ASP A 154 -10.78 -7.12 -7.65
N GLY A 155 -10.33 -7.56 -8.81
CA GLY A 155 -11.09 -7.53 -10.06
C GLY A 155 -11.04 -8.88 -10.77
N GLU A 156 -11.73 -9.00 -11.90
CA GLU A 156 -11.74 -10.25 -12.69
C GLU A 156 -10.34 -10.60 -13.22
N GLU A 157 -9.54 -9.57 -13.50
CA GLU A 157 -8.17 -9.69 -14.02
C GLU A 157 -7.13 -10.02 -12.93
N GLY A 158 -7.57 -10.13 -11.67
CA GLY A 158 -6.74 -10.58 -10.56
C GLY A 158 -6.79 -9.65 -9.34
N ARG A 159 -5.66 -9.51 -8.64
CA ARG A 159 -5.57 -8.72 -7.41
C ARG A 159 -4.29 -7.91 -7.32
N ILE A 160 -4.41 -6.68 -6.82
CA ILE A 160 -3.31 -5.79 -6.43
C ILE A 160 -3.49 -5.48 -4.95
N CYS A 161 -2.52 -5.81 -4.11
CA CYS A 161 -2.54 -5.51 -2.68
C CYS A 161 -1.33 -4.66 -2.30
N MET A 162 -1.58 -3.57 -1.57
CA MET A 162 -0.56 -2.74 -0.94
C MET A 162 -0.64 -2.91 0.57
N ARG A 163 0.43 -3.46 1.15
CA ARG A 163 0.62 -3.60 2.59
C ARG A 163 1.51 -2.46 3.08
N PHE A 164 0.96 -1.59 3.91
CA PHE A 164 1.67 -0.42 4.42
C PHE A 164 2.57 -0.81 5.58
N LEU A 165 3.86 -0.52 5.45
CA LEU A 165 4.87 -0.75 6.48
C LEU A 165 5.07 0.49 7.35
N GLU A 166 5.10 1.65 6.72
CA GLU A 166 5.24 2.95 7.38
C GLU A 166 4.34 3.96 6.67
N VAL A 167 3.69 4.82 7.45
CA VAL A 167 2.74 5.81 6.92
C VAL A 167 2.83 7.12 7.68
N ASN A 168 2.78 8.23 6.96
CA ASN A 168 2.59 9.56 7.51
C ASN A 168 1.45 10.29 6.78
N PHE A 169 0.47 10.79 7.55
CA PHE A 169 -0.70 11.51 7.04
C PHE A 169 -0.59 13.04 7.17
N ASN A 170 0.47 13.54 7.80
CA ASN A 170 0.69 14.98 8.01
C ASN A 170 1.62 15.52 6.93
N ALA A 171 1.18 16.55 6.22
CA ALA A 171 2.05 17.31 5.34
C ALA A 171 3.13 18.01 6.18
N GLU A 172 4.39 17.93 5.77
CA GLU A 172 5.47 18.71 6.40
C GLU A 172 5.08 20.20 6.35
N GLY A 173 4.76 20.78 7.52
CA GLY A 173 4.32 22.18 7.64
C GLY A 173 3.15 22.44 8.59
N SER A 174 2.39 21.43 9.04
CA SER A 174 1.33 21.62 10.04
C SER A 174 1.86 21.52 11.48
N PHE A 175 2.93 22.23 11.80
CA PHE A 175 3.17 22.62 13.19
C PHE A 175 2.37 23.90 13.42
N GLU A 176 1.13 23.74 13.88
CA GLU A 176 0.45 24.83 14.56
C GLU A 176 1.36 25.27 15.72
N LYS A 177 1.94 26.44 15.55
CA LYS A 177 2.68 27.16 16.57
C LYS A 177 1.65 27.48 17.66
N GLY A 178 1.51 26.59 18.64
CA GLY A 178 0.66 26.79 19.80
C GLY A 178 1.01 28.12 20.43
N SER A 179 0.13 29.10 20.24
CA SER A 179 0.22 30.38 20.92
C SER A 179 -0.12 30.12 22.39
N ASN A 180 0.91 29.97 23.20
CA ASN A 180 0.82 30.31 24.61
C ASN A 180 0.33 31.76 24.70
N SER A 181 -0.96 31.93 24.98
CA SER A 181 -1.46 33.15 25.62
C SER A 181 -1.88 32.74 27.03
N GLY A 182 -0.93 32.90 27.95
CA GLY A 182 -1.26 33.03 29.34
C GLY A 182 -1.99 34.35 29.54
N ALA A 183 -3.13 34.27 30.23
CA ALA A 183 -3.71 35.32 31.03
C ALA A 183 -4.38 34.65 32.24
#